data_AF-O25463-F1
#
_entry.id   AF-O25463-F1
#
_cell.length_a   1.000
_cell.length_b   1.000
_cell.length_c   1.000
_cell.angle_alpha   90.00
_cell.angle_beta   90.00
_cell.angle_gamma   90.00
#
_symmetry.space_group_name_H-M   'P 1'
#
loop_
_entity.id
_entity.type
_entity.pdbx_description
1 polymer ?
#
loop_
_entity_poly.entity_id
_entity_poly.type
_entity_poly.pdbx_seq_one_letter_code
_entity_poly.pdbx_strand_id
1 'polypeptide(L)'
;MNFYQKIYTHKVVFSSLFFLLFLFNVETLLLSHFSDDFSQLFFLFENHVYDFIVKLDYLGLIGVSLIYLLVLILKPFTLTRQKCACVGILCLSFYAWNFPVKDSLMVLYLFYFALLATLLWRFLGASMKQSFLPSMNICIVWVFASSLQSFRFLSVSDCVDFSLFTLALILLILVLIYCKRLFGLYEYANTLILIVGLSVVVLCSSMFIQTKEYYGMRLGFYFLGLLGWLLEYVHNTLRRLEHQI
;
A
#
# COMPACT_ATOMS: atom_id res chain seq x y z
N MET A 1 17.80 -13.01 -23.06
CA MET A 1 16.90 -12.70 -21.93
C MET A 1 15.75 -11.88 -22.50
N ASN A 2 14.59 -12.48 -22.76
CA ASN A 2 13.46 -11.81 -23.44
C ASN A 2 12.84 -10.77 -22.50
N PHE A 3 13.26 -9.51 -22.62
CA PHE A 3 12.83 -8.38 -21.79
C PHE A 3 11.43 -7.84 -22.13
N TYR A 4 10.73 -8.43 -23.11
CA TYR A 4 9.34 -8.09 -23.42
C TYR A 4 8.38 -8.75 -22.42
N GLN A 5 8.40 -8.24 -21.20
CA GLN A 5 7.40 -8.55 -20.18
C GLN A 5 6.10 -7.84 -20.57
N LYS A 6 5.04 -8.61 -20.82
CA LYS A 6 3.70 -8.11 -21.17
C LYS A 6 3.33 -6.93 -20.26
N ILE A 7 3.26 -5.73 -20.83
CA ILE A 7 2.92 -4.51 -20.09
C ILE A 7 1.48 -4.67 -19.61
N TYR A 8 1.31 -4.81 -18.30
CA TYR A 8 -0.01 -4.85 -17.69
C TYR A 8 -0.43 -3.43 -17.35
N THR A 9 -1.47 -2.94 -18.03
CA THR A 9 -2.01 -1.58 -17.85
C THR A 9 -2.30 -1.24 -16.39
N HIS A 10 -2.86 -2.20 -15.63
CA HIS A 10 -3.14 -2.00 -14.20
C HIS A 10 -1.86 -1.75 -13.37
N LYS A 11 -0.73 -2.39 -13.70
CA LYS A 11 0.55 -2.14 -13.02
C LYS A 11 1.11 -0.77 -13.35
N VAL A 12 0.97 -0.32 -14.60
CA VAL A 12 1.39 1.02 -15.03
C VAL A 12 0.62 2.08 -14.26
N VAL A 13 -0.72 2.00 -14.28
CA VAL A 13 -1.58 2.97 -13.59
C VAL A 13 -1.29 3.00 -12.10
N PHE A 14 -1.17 1.84 -11.45
CA PHE A 14 -0.85 1.75 -10.04
C PHE A 14 0.51 2.37 -9.70
N SER A 15 1.57 2.01 -10.43
CA SER A 15 2.91 2.57 -10.21
C SER A 15 2.95 4.07 -10.50
N SER A 16 2.21 4.57 -11.49
CA SER A 16 2.11 6.00 -11.78
C SER A 16 1.39 6.77 -10.67
N LEU A 17 0.29 6.22 -10.13
CA LEU A 17 -0.41 6.81 -8.98
C LEU A 17 0.48 6.83 -7.73
N PHE A 18 1.17 5.73 -7.46
CA PHE A 18 2.14 5.67 -6.37
C PHE A 18 3.25 6.70 -6.56
N PHE A 19 3.86 6.80 -7.75
CA PHE A 19 4.92 7.76 -8.04
C PHE A 19 4.43 9.21 -7.90
N LEU A 20 3.22 9.52 -8.36
CA LEU A 20 2.64 10.85 -8.24
C LEU A 20 2.44 11.23 -6.77
N LEU A 21 1.81 10.36 -5.98
CA LEU A 21 1.64 10.60 -4.54
C LEU A 21 2.99 10.70 -3.84
N PHE A 22 3.93 9.80 -4.15
CA PHE A 22 5.30 9.85 -3.64
C PHE A 22 5.97 11.21 -3.90
N LEU A 23 5.91 11.71 -5.14
CA LEU A 23 6.52 12.97 -5.53
C LEU A 23 5.92 14.13 -4.74
N PHE A 24 4.59 14.19 -4.62
CA PHE A 24 3.93 15.20 -3.79
C PHE A 24 4.37 15.15 -2.33
N ASN A 25 4.56 13.95 -1.75
CA ASN A 25 5.02 13.82 -0.36
C ASN A 25 6.47 14.28 -0.19
N VAL A 26 7.35 13.85 -1.10
CA VAL A 26 8.76 14.22 -1.05
C VAL A 26 8.93 15.73 -1.21
N GLU A 27 8.24 16.34 -2.15
CA GLU A 27 8.30 17.78 -2.38
C GLU A 27 7.75 18.56 -1.18
N THR A 28 6.58 18.18 -0.67
CA THR A 28 5.99 18.87 0.49
C THR A 28 6.82 18.70 1.76
N LEU A 29 7.39 17.50 2.00
CA LEU A 29 8.32 17.26 3.11
C LEU A 29 9.59 18.11 2.99
N LEU A 30 10.23 18.13 1.81
CA LEU A 30 11.43 18.92 1.58
C LEU A 30 11.16 20.42 1.76
N LEU A 31 10.08 20.92 1.17
CA LEU A 31 9.69 22.33 1.30
C LEU A 31 9.39 22.69 2.76
N SER A 32 8.68 21.81 3.49
CA SER A 32 8.37 22.01 4.90
C SER A 32 9.60 22.04 5.80
N HIS A 33 10.67 21.32 5.43
CA HIS A 33 11.92 21.29 6.17
C HIS A 33 12.72 22.59 6.01
N PHE A 34 12.64 23.25 4.85
CA PHE A 34 13.40 24.47 4.55
C PHE A 34 12.65 25.78 4.79
N SER A 35 11.34 25.74 5.03
CA SER A 35 10.53 26.94 5.23
C SER A 35 9.33 26.70 6.15
N ASP A 36 9.21 27.55 7.18
CA ASP A 36 8.13 27.48 8.17
C ASP A 36 6.73 27.67 7.54
N ASP A 37 6.60 28.51 6.52
CA ASP A 37 5.33 28.71 5.79
C ASP A 37 4.86 27.41 5.13
N PHE A 38 5.79 26.62 4.61
CA PHE A 38 5.50 25.33 4.00
C PHE A 38 5.22 24.23 5.03
N SER A 39 5.65 24.38 6.29
CA SER A 39 5.25 23.48 7.37
C SER A 39 3.73 23.55 7.64
N GLN A 40 3.14 24.75 7.57
CA GLN A 40 1.70 24.94 7.67
C GLN A 40 0.97 24.34 6.47
N LEU A 41 1.52 24.52 5.26
CA LEU A 41 0.97 23.90 4.05
C LEU A 41 0.98 22.38 4.15
N PHE A 42 2.06 21.78 4.65
CA PHE A 42 2.16 20.34 4.85
C PHE A 42 1.12 19.83 5.85
N PHE A 43 0.91 20.55 6.94
CA PHE A 43 -0.15 20.23 7.90
C PHE A 43 -1.55 20.34 7.29
N LEU A 44 -1.79 21.35 6.45
CA LEU A 44 -3.06 21.50 5.72
C LEU A 44 -3.26 20.36 4.71
N PHE A 45 -2.18 19.94 4.05
CA PHE A 45 -2.18 18.82 3.13
C PHE A 45 -2.54 17.50 3.82
N GLU A 46 -1.90 17.21 4.96
CA GLU A 46 -2.18 16.02 5.76
C GLU A 46 -3.65 15.96 6.23
N ASN A 47 -4.20 17.07 6.70
CA ASN A 47 -5.54 17.06 7.28
C ASN A 47 -6.67 17.06 6.23
N HIS A 48 -6.46 17.72 5.09
CA HIS A 48 -7.52 17.92 4.10
C HIS A 48 -7.31 17.11 2.82
N VAL A 49 -6.11 17.13 2.25
CA VAL A 49 -5.86 16.43 0.98
C VAL A 49 -5.81 14.93 1.22
N TYR A 50 -5.17 14.47 2.30
CA TYR A 50 -5.16 13.05 2.62
C TYR A 50 -6.51 12.52 3.09
N ASP A 51 -7.33 13.33 3.76
CA ASP A 51 -8.73 12.97 4.01
C ASP A 51 -9.50 12.76 2.70
N PHE A 52 -9.27 13.63 1.72
CA PHE A 52 -9.86 13.48 0.38
C PHE A 52 -9.32 12.23 -0.34
N ILE A 53 -8.01 11.97 -0.32
CA ILE A 53 -7.39 10.79 -0.94
C ILE A 53 -7.92 9.51 -0.30
N VAL A 54 -7.97 9.42 1.03
CA VAL A 54 -8.49 8.24 1.73
C VAL A 54 -9.97 7.99 1.38
N LYS A 55 -10.80 9.04 1.32
CA LYS A 55 -12.18 8.93 0.85
C LYS A 55 -12.26 8.45 -0.61
N LEU A 56 -11.39 8.96 -1.48
CA LEU A 56 -11.33 8.54 -2.87
C LEU A 56 -10.93 7.06 -2.99
N ASP A 57 -9.96 6.60 -2.20
CA ASP A 57 -9.55 5.19 -2.16
C ASP A 57 -10.68 4.29 -1.66
N TYR A 58 -11.44 4.70 -0.63
CA TYR A 58 -12.63 3.96 -0.20
C TYR A 58 -13.69 3.87 -1.31
N LEU A 59 -13.97 4.97 -2.00
CA LEU A 59 -14.89 4.98 -3.13
C LEU A 59 -14.40 4.01 -4.22
N GLY A 60 -13.09 4.00 -4.48
CA GLY A 60 -12.44 3.05 -5.39
C GLY A 60 -12.62 1.59 -4.93
N LEU A 61 -12.37 1.29 -3.66
CA LEU A 61 -12.52 -0.05 -3.08
C LEU A 61 -13.97 -0.55 -3.18
N ILE A 62 -14.95 0.30 -2.85
CA ILE A 62 -16.37 -0.01 -2.96
C ILE A 62 -16.74 -0.22 -4.44
N GLY A 63 -16.35 0.71 -5.31
CA GLY A 63 -16.65 0.67 -6.74
C GLY A 63 -16.10 -0.57 -7.43
N VAL A 64 -14.81 -0.87 -7.25
CA VAL A 64 -14.15 -2.06 -7.82
C VAL A 64 -14.80 -3.33 -7.28
N SER A 65 -15.11 -3.38 -5.98
CA SER A 65 -15.73 -4.56 -5.39
C SER A 65 -17.17 -4.77 -5.88
N LEU A 66 -17.97 -3.71 -6.03
CA LEU A 66 -19.33 -3.80 -6.59
C LEU A 66 -19.31 -4.27 -8.05
N ILE A 67 -18.44 -3.68 -8.88
CA ILE A 67 -18.27 -4.09 -10.29
C ILE A 67 -17.85 -5.57 -10.34
N TYR A 68 -16.89 -5.97 -9.51
CA TYR A 68 -16.43 -7.35 -9.48
C TYR A 68 -17.52 -8.32 -9.02
N LEU A 69 -18.30 -7.97 -8.00
CA LEU A 69 -19.44 -8.75 -7.53
C LEU A 69 -20.49 -8.91 -8.65
N LEU A 70 -20.80 -7.84 -9.37
CA LEU A 70 -21.73 -7.86 -10.50
C LEU A 70 -21.24 -8.82 -11.60
N VAL A 71 -19.96 -8.75 -11.97
CA VAL A 71 -19.36 -9.68 -12.95
C VAL A 71 -19.42 -11.13 -12.45
N LEU A 72 -19.21 -11.36 -11.14
CA LEU A 72 -19.29 -12.70 -10.56
C LEU A 72 -20.71 -13.26 -10.51
N ILE A 73 -21.73 -12.42 -10.35
CA ILE A 73 -23.15 -12.83 -10.39
C ILE A 73 -23.56 -13.22 -11.81
N LEU A 74 -23.09 -12.47 -12.82
CA LEU A 74 -23.39 -12.75 -14.24
C LEU A 74 -22.74 -14.05 -14.76
N LYS A 75 -21.67 -14.54 -14.11
CA LYS A 75 -20.99 -15.79 -14.52
C LYS A 75 -21.48 -16.99 -13.70
N PRO A 76 -22.06 -18.03 -14.32
CA PRO A 76 -22.72 -19.14 -13.62
C PRO A 76 -21.78 -20.06 -12.82
N PHE A 77 -20.47 -20.04 -13.09
CA PHE A 77 -19.47 -20.95 -12.49
C PHE A 77 -18.49 -20.26 -11.53
N THR A 78 -18.96 -19.40 -10.64
CA THR A 78 -18.08 -18.62 -9.76
C THR A 78 -17.89 -19.25 -8.39
N LEU A 79 -16.64 -19.63 -8.10
CA LEU A 79 -16.17 -20.16 -6.81
C LEU A 79 -16.67 -19.31 -5.64
N THR A 80 -17.44 -19.94 -4.73
CA THR A 80 -17.97 -19.34 -3.49
C THR A 80 -16.94 -18.54 -2.70
N ARG A 81 -15.66 -18.98 -2.72
CA ARG A 81 -14.55 -18.28 -2.05
C ARG A 81 -14.32 -16.85 -2.54
N GLN A 82 -14.43 -16.60 -3.85
CA GLN A 82 -14.17 -15.26 -4.43
C GLN A 82 -15.30 -14.28 -4.07
N LYS A 83 -16.54 -14.78 -4.09
CA LYS A 83 -17.71 -14.02 -3.63
C LYS A 83 -17.56 -13.63 -2.16
N CYS A 84 -17.19 -14.57 -1.29
CA CYS A 84 -16.96 -14.28 0.14
C CYS A 84 -15.84 -13.25 0.35
N ALA A 85 -14.72 -13.34 -0.38
CA ALA A 85 -13.64 -12.37 -0.28
C ALA A 85 -14.10 -10.96 -0.70
N CYS A 86 -14.83 -10.85 -1.81
CA CYS A 86 -15.35 -9.58 -2.31
C CYS A 86 -16.38 -8.96 -1.35
N VAL A 87 -17.31 -9.77 -0.83
CA VAL A 87 -18.28 -9.34 0.20
C VAL A 87 -17.54 -8.90 1.48
N GLY A 88 -16.50 -9.62 1.89
CA GLY A 88 -15.67 -9.23 3.02
C GLY A 88 -15.02 -7.85 2.84
N ILE A 89 -14.44 -7.59 1.66
CA ILE A 89 -13.84 -6.28 1.34
C ILE A 89 -14.90 -5.18 1.25
N LEU A 90 -16.09 -5.46 0.71
CA LEU A 90 -17.22 -4.53 0.74
C LEU A 90 -17.65 -4.19 2.15
N CYS A 91 -17.88 -5.19 3.01
CA CYS A 91 -18.26 -4.96 4.40
C CYS A 91 -17.19 -4.18 5.16
N LEU A 92 -15.91 -4.50 4.94
CA LEU A 92 -14.79 -3.79 5.57
C LEU A 92 -14.70 -2.33 5.09
N SER A 93 -14.86 -2.08 3.79
CA SER A 93 -14.84 -0.70 3.25
C SER A 93 -16.03 0.13 3.72
N PHE A 94 -17.23 -0.45 3.78
CA PHE A 94 -18.40 0.22 4.38
C PHE A 94 -18.23 0.48 5.87
N TYR A 95 -17.71 -0.48 6.64
CA TYR A 95 -17.44 -0.28 8.05
C TYR A 95 -16.42 0.84 8.26
N ALA A 96 -15.33 0.80 7.51
CA ALA A 96 -14.24 1.76 7.60
C ALA A 96 -14.62 3.17 7.08
N TRP A 97 -15.63 3.28 6.21
CA TRP A 97 -16.21 4.56 5.82
C TRP A 97 -17.01 5.23 6.95
N ASN A 98 -17.75 4.45 7.74
CA ASN A 98 -18.64 4.96 8.77
C ASN A 98 -17.95 5.22 10.11
N PHE A 99 -16.86 4.50 10.40
CA PHE A 99 -16.06 4.75 11.60
C PHE A 99 -14.84 5.59 11.23
N PRO A 100 -14.49 6.64 12.01
CA PRO A 100 -13.28 7.41 11.77
C PRO A 100 -12.06 6.52 12.06
N VAL A 101 -11.62 5.77 11.04
CA VAL A 101 -10.42 4.92 11.07
C VAL A 101 -9.15 5.75 11.27
N LYS A 102 -9.24 7.09 11.16
CA LYS A 102 -8.14 8.04 11.29
C LYS A 102 -7.31 7.88 12.57
N ASP A 103 -7.92 7.40 13.66
CA ASP A 103 -7.22 7.19 14.94
C ASP A 103 -7.09 5.70 15.33
N SER A 104 -7.49 4.78 14.46
CA SER A 104 -7.48 3.36 14.80
C SER A 104 -6.11 2.75 14.51
N LEU A 105 -5.20 2.85 15.50
CA LEU A 105 -3.94 2.09 15.56
C LEU A 105 -4.11 0.62 15.14
N MET A 106 -5.26 0.02 15.49
CA MET A 106 -5.60 -1.36 15.11
C MET A 106 -5.61 -1.60 13.59
N VAL A 107 -6.05 -0.62 12.79
CA VAL A 107 -6.09 -0.75 11.33
C VAL A 107 -4.68 -0.67 10.75
N LEU A 108 -3.83 0.20 11.29
CA LEU A 108 -2.43 0.28 10.87
C LEU A 108 -1.70 -1.01 11.21
N TYR A 109 -1.88 -1.55 12.43
CA TYR A 109 -1.30 -2.83 12.80
C TYR A 109 -1.80 -3.99 11.93
N LEU A 110 -3.07 -3.98 11.52
CA LEU A 110 -3.58 -4.96 10.54
C LEU A 110 -2.76 -4.91 9.24
N PHE A 111 -2.49 -3.72 8.70
CA PHE A 111 -1.65 -3.56 7.51
C PHE A 111 -0.21 -4.01 7.74
N TYR A 112 0.39 -3.70 8.90
CA TYR A 112 1.73 -4.21 9.27
C TYR A 112 1.77 -5.73 9.30
N PHE A 113 0.80 -6.38 9.96
CA PHE A 113 0.77 -7.84 10.04
C PHE A 113 0.55 -8.47 8.67
N ALA A 114 -0.32 -7.89 7.82
CA ALA A 114 -0.48 -8.33 6.44
C ALA A 114 0.82 -8.19 5.63
N LEU A 115 1.52 -7.06 5.76
CA LEU A 115 2.81 -6.82 5.12
C LEU A 115 3.87 -7.83 5.57
N LEU A 116 4.04 -8.01 6.89
CA LEU A 116 5.02 -8.94 7.44
C LEU A 116 4.71 -10.38 7.06
N ALA A 117 3.45 -10.80 7.17
CA ALA A 117 3.03 -12.14 6.77
C ALA A 117 3.32 -12.39 5.29
N THR A 118 3.04 -11.42 4.42
CA THR A 118 3.26 -11.57 2.96
C THR A 118 4.75 -11.61 2.61
N LEU A 119 5.57 -10.75 3.21
CA LEU A 119 7.03 -10.75 3.00
C LEU A 119 7.68 -12.02 3.55
N LEU A 120 7.34 -12.41 4.78
CA LEU A 120 7.85 -13.64 5.40
C LEU A 120 7.47 -14.87 4.58
N TRP A 121 6.22 -14.94 4.13
CA TRP A 121 5.75 -16.05 3.30
C TRP A 121 6.53 -16.15 1.98
N ARG A 122 6.77 -15.00 1.33
CA ARG A 122 7.58 -14.95 0.10
C ARG A 122 9.03 -15.35 0.34
N PHE A 123 9.61 -14.92 1.47
CA PHE A 123 10.97 -15.27 1.86
C PHE A 123 11.13 -16.77 2.14
N LEU A 124 10.18 -17.39 2.85
CA LEU A 124 10.19 -18.83 3.15
C LEU A 124 10.03 -19.73 1.90
N GLY A 125 9.84 -19.13 0.72
CA GLY A 125 9.85 -19.87 -0.55
C GLY A 125 8.68 -20.84 -0.72
N ALA A 126 7.63 -20.70 0.08
CA ALA A 126 6.46 -21.56 0.02
C ALA A 126 5.85 -21.54 -1.39
N SER A 127 6.04 -22.64 -2.10
CA SER A 127 5.86 -22.82 -3.55
C SER A 127 4.41 -22.81 -4.06
N MET A 128 3.46 -22.40 -3.21
CA MET A 128 2.06 -22.45 -3.55
C MET A 128 1.69 -21.38 -4.57
N LYS A 129 0.87 -21.75 -5.55
CA LYS A 129 0.22 -20.87 -6.53
C LYS A 129 -0.68 -19.87 -5.80
N GLN A 130 -0.09 -18.79 -5.31
CA GLN A 130 -0.78 -17.87 -4.43
C GLN A 130 -1.34 -16.70 -5.20
N SER A 131 -2.50 -16.92 -5.80
CA SER A 131 -3.23 -15.87 -6.50
C SER A 131 -3.78 -14.77 -5.59
N PHE A 132 -3.70 -14.94 -4.27
CA PHE A 132 -4.25 -13.97 -3.32
C PHE A 132 -3.19 -13.10 -2.63
N LEU A 133 -1.89 -13.40 -2.69
CA LEU A 133 -0.94 -12.51 -2.02
C LEU A 133 -0.74 -11.19 -2.78
N PRO A 134 -0.63 -10.04 -2.08
CA PRO A 134 -0.20 -8.78 -2.66
C PRO A 134 1.13 -8.95 -3.42
N SER A 135 1.24 -8.36 -4.60
CA SER A 135 2.50 -8.30 -5.34
C SER A 135 3.57 -7.48 -4.60
N MET A 136 4.83 -7.62 -5.03
CA MET A 136 5.93 -6.86 -4.43
C MET A 136 5.75 -5.36 -4.56
N ASN A 137 5.08 -4.86 -5.61
CA ASN A 137 4.74 -3.45 -5.73
C ASN A 137 3.88 -2.97 -4.55
N ILE A 138 2.86 -3.74 -4.16
CA ILE A 138 2.00 -3.40 -3.03
C ILE A 138 2.80 -3.44 -1.72
N CYS A 139 3.65 -4.46 -1.55
CA CYS A 139 4.55 -4.53 -0.40
C CYS A 139 5.47 -3.30 -0.31
N ILE A 140 6.04 -2.84 -1.43
CA ILE A 140 6.90 -1.65 -1.49
C ILE A 140 6.13 -0.40 -1.05
N VAL A 141 4.90 -0.21 -1.56
CA VAL A 141 4.04 0.92 -1.14
C VAL A 141 3.74 0.87 0.35
N TRP A 142 3.41 -0.31 0.89
CA TRP A 142 3.15 -0.47 2.31
C TRP A 142 4.39 -0.29 3.19
N VAL A 143 5.59 -0.65 2.71
CA VAL A 143 6.85 -0.33 3.41
C VAL A 143 7.10 1.18 3.40
N PHE A 144 6.83 1.87 2.29
CA PHE A 144 6.89 3.34 2.25
C PHE A 144 5.89 3.98 3.21
N ALA A 145 4.63 3.53 3.22
CA ALA A 145 3.61 3.98 4.17
C ALA A 145 4.08 3.81 5.63
N SER A 146 4.69 2.66 5.93
CA SER A 146 5.24 2.35 7.25
C SER A 146 6.39 3.28 7.66
N SER A 147 7.12 3.85 6.71
CA SER A 147 8.24 4.77 7.00
C SER A 147 7.79 6.16 7.47
N LEU A 148 6.54 6.55 7.19
CA LEU A 148 5.96 7.85 7.56
C LEU A 148 5.47 7.90 9.02
N GLN A 149 6.03 7.08 9.89
CA GLN A 149 5.74 7.03 11.33
C GLN A 149 6.41 8.18 12.09
N SER A 150 6.03 8.37 13.36
CA SER A 150 6.70 9.34 14.23
C SER A 150 8.07 8.82 14.69
N PHE A 151 9.09 9.69 14.67
CA PHE A 151 10.44 9.38 15.17
C PHE A 151 10.70 9.99 16.57
N ARG A 152 9.62 10.26 17.34
CA ARG A 152 9.72 10.85 18.67
C ARG A 152 10.23 9.88 19.73
N PHE A 153 9.91 8.58 19.58
CA PHE A 153 10.25 7.52 20.54
C PHE A 153 9.85 7.84 21.99
N LEU A 154 8.73 8.54 22.18
CA LEU A 154 8.25 8.94 23.51
C LEU A 154 7.30 7.89 24.09
N SER A 155 6.60 7.15 23.23
CA SER A 155 5.63 6.14 23.61
C SER A 155 6.07 4.74 23.19
N VAL A 156 5.55 3.72 23.88
CA VAL A 156 5.79 2.31 23.52
C VAL A 156 5.28 2.02 22.11
N SER A 157 4.18 2.65 21.67
CA SER A 157 3.66 2.52 20.31
C SER A 157 4.66 3.02 19.27
N ASP A 158 5.36 4.14 19.50
CA ASP A 158 6.39 4.63 18.57
C ASP A 158 7.52 3.59 18.39
N CYS A 159 7.96 2.96 19.48
CA CYS A 159 8.98 1.92 19.45
C CYS A 159 8.50 0.66 18.72
N VAL A 160 7.25 0.26 18.92
CA VAL A 160 6.64 -0.89 18.25
C VAL A 160 6.50 -0.62 16.76
N ASP A 161 5.97 0.53 16.37
CA ASP A 161 5.83 0.96 14.97
C ASP A 161 7.20 0.94 14.27
N PHE A 162 8.22 1.54 14.89
CA PHE A 162 9.57 1.56 14.33
C PHE A 162 10.18 0.16 14.19
N SER A 163 9.95 -0.72 15.17
CA SER A 163 10.41 -2.10 15.13
C SER A 163 9.73 -2.88 13.99
N LEU A 164 8.42 -2.71 13.80
CA LEU A 164 7.67 -3.35 12.71
C LEU A 164 8.11 -2.84 11.34
N PHE A 165 8.32 -1.53 11.19
CA PHE A 165 8.88 -0.95 9.97
C PHE A 165 10.26 -1.53 9.64
N THR A 166 11.16 -1.55 10.64
CA THR A 166 12.53 -2.07 10.47
C THR A 166 12.50 -3.54 10.08
N LEU A 167 11.67 -4.35 10.74
CA LEU A 167 11.48 -5.76 10.41
C LEU A 167 10.96 -5.95 8.98
N ALA A 168 9.96 -5.16 8.56
CA ALA A 168 9.42 -5.22 7.20
C ALA A 168 10.48 -4.82 6.15
N LEU A 169 11.30 -3.81 6.44
CA LEU A 169 12.40 -3.40 5.55
C LEU A 169 13.47 -4.49 5.41
N ILE A 170 13.89 -5.10 6.52
CA ILE A 170 14.85 -6.22 6.51
C ILE A 170 14.28 -7.38 5.69
N LEU A 171 13.03 -7.77 5.91
CA LEU A 171 12.38 -8.84 5.14
C LEU A 171 12.28 -8.49 3.66
N LEU A 172 11.95 -7.24 3.30
CA LEU A 172 11.92 -6.81 1.89
C LEU A 172 13.31 -6.93 1.24
N ILE A 173 14.37 -6.52 1.94
CA ILE A 173 15.76 -6.64 1.47
C ILE A 173 16.14 -8.13 1.28
N LEU A 174 15.79 -8.98 2.25
CA LEU A 174 16.01 -10.42 2.13
C LEU A 174 15.27 -11.02 0.93
N VAL A 175 14.00 -10.65 0.71
CA VAL A 175 13.22 -11.09 -0.46
C VAL A 175 13.86 -10.59 -1.77
N LEU A 176 14.40 -9.36 -1.80
CA LEU A 176 15.12 -8.82 -2.97
C LEU A 176 16.40 -9.60 -3.27
N ILE A 177 17.17 -9.98 -2.24
CA ILE A 177 18.43 -10.72 -2.40
C ILE A 177 18.18 -12.16 -2.86
N TYR A 178 17.31 -12.88 -2.16
CA TYR A 178 17.12 -14.33 -2.34
C TYR A 178 16.05 -14.68 -3.39
N CYS A 179 15.06 -13.81 -3.62
CA CYS A 179 13.93 -14.07 -4.52
C CYS A 179 13.86 -13.08 -5.70
N LYS A 180 15.00 -12.79 -6.33
CA LYS A 180 15.12 -11.86 -7.49
C LYS A 180 14.07 -12.08 -8.59
N ARG A 181 13.63 -13.33 -8.80
CA ARG A 181 12.56 -13.69 -9.76
C ARG A 181 11.22 -12.98 -9.55
N LEU A 182 10.96 -12.46 -8.34
CA LEU A 182 9.73 -11.76 -8.00
C LEU A 182 9.73 -10.29 -8.44
N PHE A 183 10.89 -9.75 -8.85
CA PHE A 183 11.05 -8.36 -9.24
C PHE A 183 11.14 -8.24 -10.76
N GLY A 184 10.14 -7.60 -11.35
CA GLY A 184 10.18 -7.13 -12.73
C GLY A 184 10.58 -5.66 -12.81
N LEU A 185 10.45 -5.07 -14.00
CA LEU A 185 10.83 -3.68 -14.25
C LEU A 185 10.14 -2.69 -13.28
N TYR A 186 8.83 -2.86 -13.07
CA TYR A 186 8.04 -1.97 -12.20
C TYR A 186 8.42 -2.13 -10.72
N GLU A 187 8.68 -3.37 -10.28
CA GLU A 187 9.08 -3.65 -8.92
C GLU A 187 10.47 -3.06 -8.62
N TYR A 188 11.41 -3.11 -9.56
CA TYR A 188 12.71 -2.44 -9.43
C TYR A 188 12.58 -0.91 -9.42
N ALA A 189 11.75 -0.33 -10.31
CA ALA A 189 11.51 1.12 -10.32
C ALA A 189 10.90 1.60 -8.99
N ASN A 190 9.89 0.89 -8.48
CA ASN A 190 9.28 1.20 -7.19
C ASN A 190 10.24 1.00 -6.01
N THR A 191 11.17 0.03 -6.10
CA THR A 191 12.22 -0.14 -5.08
C THR A 191 13.18 1.05 -5.07
N LEU A 192 13.55 1.57 -6.25
CA LEU A 192 14.38 2.78 -6.34
C LEU A 192 13.66 4.00 -5.75
N ILE A 193 12.37 4.16 -6.07
CA ILE A 193 11.51 5.20 -5.47
C ILE A 193 11.48 5.05 -3.94
N LEU A 194 11.31 3.83 -3.41
CA LEU A 194 11.36 3.58 -1.98
C LEU A 194 12.69 4.02 -1.36
N ILE A 195 13.83 3.68 -1.97
CA ILE A 195 15.16 4.08 -1.47
C ILE A 195 15.25 5.61 -1.38
N VAL A 196 14.87 6.32 -2.45
CA VAL A 196 14.86 7.80 -2.47
C VAL A 196 13.93 8.34 -1.37
N GLY A 197 12.74 7.76 -1.23
CA GLY A 197 11.78 8.12 -0.18
C GLY A 197 12.33 7.99 1.21
N LEU A 198 12.95 6.85 1.51
CA LEU A 198 13.57 6.61 2.81
C LEU A 198 14.71 7.60 3.09
N SER A 199 15.51 7.95 2.07
CA SER A 199 16.53 9.00 2.21
C SER A 199 15.92 10.35 2.57
N VAL A 200 14.82 10.73 1.91
CA VAL A 200 14.10 11.99 2.23
C VAL A 200 13.49 11.95 3.63
N VAL A 201 12.86 10.85 4.03
CA VAL A 201 12.29 10.70 5.38
C VAL A 201 13.37 10.83 6.46
N VAL A 202 14.55 10.24 6.24
CA VAL A 202 15.69 10.37 7.16
C VAL A 202 16.19 11.82 7.23
N LEU A 203 16.34 12.49 6.09
CA LEU A 203 16.75 13.91 6.02
C LEU A 203 15.74 14.84 6.71
N CYS A 204 14.45 14.60 6.49
CA CYS A 204 13.35 15.39 7.04
C CYS A 204 12.84 14.86 8.39
N SER A 205 13.61 14.02 9.09
CA SER A 205 13.18 13.38 10.34
C SER A 205 12.75 14.38 11.42
N SER A 206 13.30 15.60 11.42
CA SER A 206 12.89 16.69 12.32
C SER A 206 11.41 17.06 12.19
N MET A 207 10.84 16.97 10.98
CA MET A 207 9.41 17.25 10.72
C MET A 207 8.49 16.19 11.34
N PHE A 208 8.98 14.96 11.50
CA PHE A 208 8.23 13.85 12.10
C PHE A 208 8.31 13.83 13.64
N ILE A 209 9.19 14.64 14.22
CA ILE A 209 9.30 14.79 15.67
C ILE A 209 8.24 15.77 16.22
N GLN A 210 7.83 16.75 15.41
CA GLN A 210 7.00 17.87 15.89
C GLN A 210 5.50 17.59 15.85
N THR A 211 5.04 16.81 14.89
CA THR A 211 3.61 16.55 14.67
C THR A 211 3.16 15.25 15.33
N LYS A 212 1.91 15.23 15.78
CA LYS A 212 1.24 13.96 16.10
C LYS A 212 1.08 13.19 14.79
N GLU A 213 1.25 11.88 14.90
CA GLU A 213 1.33 10.86 13.86
C GLU A 213 0.61 11.23 12.55
N TYR A 214 1.35 11.14 11.44
CA TYR A 214 0.85 11.40 10.07
C TYR A 214 -0.05 10.27 9.57
N TYR A 215 -1.14 10.04 10.31
CA TYR A 215 -2.06 8.94 10.07
C TYR A 215 -2.79 9.04 8.74
N GLY A 216 -3.16 10.25 8.30
CA GLY A 216 -3.82 10.47 7.02
C GLY A 216 -2.92 10.02 5.87
N MET A 217 -1.67 10.49 5.86
CA MET A 217 -0.63 10.10 4.92
C MET A 217 -0.42 8.60 4.88
N ARG A 218 -0.18 7.98 6.05
CA ARG A 218 0.04 6.54 6.18
C ARG A 218 -1.14 5.75 5.62
N LEU A 219 -2.36 6.09 6.06
CA LEU A 219 -3.58 5.42 5.62
C LEU A 219 -3.81 5.58 4.11
N GLY A 220 -3.56 6.76 3.54
CA GLY A 220 -3.65 6.96 2.09
C GLY A 220 -2.78 5.98 1.31
N PHE A 221 -1.52 5.81 1.69
CA PHE A 221 -0.66 4.82 1.01
C PHE A 221 -1.06 3.36 1.29
N TYR A 222 -1.51 3.04 2.50
CA TYR A 222 -2.01 1.69 2.79
C TYR A 222 -3.25 1.35 1.96
N PHE A 223 -4.21 2.26 1.87
CA PHE A 223 -5.44 2.09 1.09
C PHE A 223 -5.18 2.08 -0.41
N LEU A 224 -4.27 2.91 -0.91
CA LEU A 224 -3.79 2.81 -2.28
C LEU A 224 -3.26 1.39 -2.56
N GLY A 225 -2.39 0.87 -1.69
CA GLY A 225 -1.87 -0.50 -1.83
C GLY A 225 -2.96 -1.56 -1.77
N LEU A 226 -3.97 -1.40 -0.91
CA LEU A 226 -5.14 -2.29 -0.84
C LEU A 226 -5.97 -2.24 -2.12
N LEU A 227 -6.20 -1.06 -2.68
CA LEU A 227 -6.91 -0.87 -3.94
C LEU A 227 -6.14 -1.53 -5.10
N GLY A 228 -4.82 -1.32 -5.15
CA GLY A 228 -3.93 -2.00 -6.10
C GLY A 228 -4.00 -3.52 -5.98
N TRP A 229 -4.01 -4.05 -4.75
CA TRP A 229 -4.15 -5.48 -4.48
C TRP A 229 -5.49 -6.03 -4.97
N LEU A 230 -6.58 -5.33 -4.69
CA LEU A 230 -7.91 -5.71 -5.16
C LEU A 230 -7.97 -5.73 -6.69
N LEU A 231 -7.46 -4.69 -7.36
CA LEU A 231 -7.41 -4.62 -8.83
C LEU A 231 -6.59 -5.76 -9.43
N GLU A 232 -5.42 -6.07 -8.86
CA GLU A 232 -4.60 -7.20 -9.28
C GLU A 232 -5.34 -8.53 -9.10
N TYR A 233 -6.03 -8.71 -7.98
CA TYR A 233 -6.80 -9.91 -7.71
C TYR A 233 -7.96 -10.09 -8.69
N VAL A 234 -8.71 -9.03 -8.96
CA VAL A 234 -9.82 -9.01 -9.94
C VAL A 234 -9.27 -9.34 -11.32
N HIS A 235 -8.23 -8.66 -11.77
CA HIS A 235 -7.61 -8.89 -13.08
C HIS A 235 -7.14 -10.34 -13.26
N ASN A 236 -6.39 -10.86 -12.29
CA ASN A 236 -5.89 -12.23 -12.31
C ASN A 236 -7.01 -13.28 -12.27
N THR A 237 -8.14 -12.93 -11.68
CA THR A 237 -9.30 -13.82 -11.63
C THR A 237 -10.09 -13.80 -12.92
N LEU A 238 -10.38 -12.62 -13.48
CA LEU A 238 -11.08 -12.49 -14.76
C LEU A 238 -10.30 -13.19 -15.89
N ARG A 239 -8.98 -13.00 -15.93
CA ARG A 239 -8.11 -13.67 -16.90
C ARG A 239 -8.11 -15.20 -16.76
N ARG A 240 -8.17 -15.71 -15.53
CA ARG A 240 -8.29 -17.17 -15.30
C ARG A 240 -9.63 -17.71 -15.79
N LEU A 241 -10.71 -16.96 -15.62
CA LEU A 241 -12.03 -17.33 -16.10
C LEU A 241 -12.10 -17.31 -17.63
N GLU A 242 -11.43 -16.38 -18.30
CA GLU A 242 -11.34 -16.34 -19.77
C GLU A 242 -10.60 -17.55 -20.35
N HIS A 243 -9.61 -18.09 -19.66
CA HIS A 243 -8.90 -19.30 -20.10
C HIS A 243 -9.66 -20.62 -19.83
N GLN A 244 -10.78 -20.57 -19.09
CA GLN A 244 -11.63 -21.73 -18.80
C GLN A 244 -12.88 -21.81 -19.69
N ILE A 245 -13.15 -20.77 -20.48
CA ILE A 245 -14.22 -20.70 -21.48
C ILE A 245 -13.59 -20.97 -22.85
#